data_AF-A0A829CQW7-F1
#
_entry.id   AF-A0A829CQW7-F1
#
_cell.length_a   1.000
_cell.length_b   1.000
_cell.length_c   1.000
_cell.angle_alpha   90.00
_cell.angle_beta   90.00
_cell.angle_gamma   90.00
#
_symmetry.space_group_name_H-M   'P 1'
#
loop_
_entity.id
_entity.type
_entity.pdbx_description
1 polymer ?
#
loop_
_entity_poly.entity_id
_entity_poly.type
_entity_poly.pdbx_seq_one_letter_code
_entity_poly.pdbx_strand_id
1 'polypeptide(L)' 'MESLLGKKAILQMEEMQPGDIALTCADTQVIEKEIQYETSTPLNIGLKQFVDWYKDYYQV' A
#
# COMPACT_ATOMS: atom_id res chain seq x y z
N MET A 1 8.07 -1.87 2.88
CA MET A 1 7.70 -3.29 3.11
C MET A 1 8.93 -4.12 3.47
N GLU A 2 9.96 -4.19 2.61
CA GLU A 2 11.22 -4.90 2.91
C GLU A 2 11.86 -4.47 4.24
N SER A 3 11.85 -3.18 4.54
CA SER A 3 12.32 -2.63 5.81
C SER A 3 11.56 -3.15 7.03
N LEU A 4 10.24 -3.34 6.92
CA LEU A 4 9.40 -3.88 8.00
C LEU A 4 9.58 -5.39 8.19
N LEU A 5 9.91 -6.11 7.10
CA LEU A 5 10.15 -7.54 7.12
C LEU A 5 11.62 -7.90 7.39
N GLY A 6 12.53 -6.92 7.36
CA GLY A 6 13.97 -7.13 7.52
C GLY A 6 14.61 -7.97 6.41
N LYS A 7 13.92 -8.15 5.28
CA LYS A 7 14.30 -9.06 4.20
C LYS A 7 14.09 -8.39 2.85
N LYS A 8 15.11 -8.47 1.99
CA LYS A 8 14.99 -8.03 0.59
C LYS A 8 14.14 -9.02 -0.21
N ALA A 9 13.25 -8.49 -1.02
CA ALA A 9 12.48 -9.27 -1.98
C ALA A 9 13.40 -9.75 -3.11
N ILE A 10 13.15 -10.96 -3.58
CA ILE A 10 13.76 -11.47 -4.81
C ILE A 10 12.81 -11.03 -5.94
N LEU A 11 13.24 -10.06 -6.73
CA LEU A 11 12.41 -9.49 -7.80
C LEU A 11 12.58 -10.31 -9.08
N GLN A 12 11.47 -10.79 -9.62
CA GLN A 12 11.38 -11.34 -10.97
C GLN A 12 10.54 -10.36 -11.79
N MET A 13 11.20 -9.57 -12.64
CA MET A 13 10.55 -8.54 -13.44
C MET A 13 9.97 -9.17 -14.70
N GLU A 14 8.65 -9.07 -14.85
CA GLU A 14 7.91 -9.55 -16.03
C GLU A 14 7.38 -8.36 -16.84
N GLU A 15 6.89 -8.62 -18.04
CA GLU A 15 6.26 -7.59 -18.88
C GLU A 15 4.94 -7.09 -18.27
N MET A 16 4.59 -5.84 -18.61
CA MET A 16 3.34 -5.21 -18.17
C MET A 16 2.14 -6.02 -18.64
N GLN A 17 1.21 -6.32 -17.73
CA GLN A 17 0.07 -7.16 -18.07
C GLN A 17 -0.95 -6.35 -18.89
N PRO A 18 -1.68 -6.97 -19.82
CA PRO A 18 -2.74 -6.30 -20.56
C PRO A 18 -3.79 -5.72 -19.60
N GLY A 19 -3.95 -4.39 -19.61
CA GLY A 19 -4.88 -3.67 -18.73
C GLY A 19 -4.21 -2.93 -17.56
N ASP A 20 -2.92 -3.17 -17.31
CA ASP A 20 -2.15 -2.36 -16.37
C ASP A 20 -2.00 -0.92 -16.90
N ILE A 21 -2.04 0.02 -15.96
CA ILE A 21 -1.74 1.43 -16.22
C ILE A 21 -0.53 1.78 -15.36
N ALA A 22 0.48 2.43 -15.95
CA ALA A 22 1.78 2.67 -15.31
C ALA A 22 1.69 3.48 -14.01
N LEU A 23 0.73 4.39 -13.89
CA LEU A 23 0.50 5.21 -12.70
C LEU A 23 -0.94 5.68 -12.66
N THR A 24 -1.57 5.55 -11.49
CA THR A 24 -2.89 6.13 -11.22
C THR A 24 -2.90 6.75 -9.83
N CYS A 25 -3.37 7.98 -9.71
CA CYS A 25 -3.55 8.68 -8.43
C CYS A 25 -4.96 9.30 -8.41
N ALA A 26 -5.61 9.27 -7.25
CA ALA A 26 -6.91 9.92 -7.07
C ALA A 26 -6.72 11.39 -6.69
N ASP A 27 -7.50 12.29 -7.30
CA ASP A 27 -7.64 13.67 -6.82
C ASP A 27 -8.71 13.71 -5.73
N THR A 28 -8.31 14.09 -4.52
CA THR A 28 -9.15 14.07 -3.31
C THR A 28 -9.78 15.42 -2.98
N GLN A 29 -9.48 16.48 -3.73
CA GLN A 29 -9.92 17.85 -3.41
C GLN A 29 -11.44 18.01 -3.25
N VAL A 30 -12.23 17.26 -4.03
CA VAL A 30 -13.70 17.33 -3.97
C VAL A 30 -14.23 16.72 -2.67
N ILE A 31 -13.71 15.56 -2.28
CA ILE A 31 -14.12 14.84 -1.06
C ILE A 31 -13.71 15.64 0.18
N GLU A 32 -12.51 16.23 0.16
CA GLU A 32 -12.03 17.09 1.24
C GLU A 32 -12.95 18.31 1.45
N LYS A 33 -13.43 18.93 0.37
CA LYS A 33 -14.31 20.11 0.44
C LYS A 33 -15.75 19.77 0.82
N GLU A 34 -16.34 18.77 0.18
CA GLU A 34 -17.76 18.47 0.29
C GLU A 34 -18.09 17.57 1.49
N ILE A 35 -17.18 16.65 1.84
CA ILE A 35 -17.40 15.63 2.87
C ILE A 35 -16.55 15.91 4.11
N GLN A 36 -15.63 16.88 4.06
CA GLN A 36 -14.70 17.22 5.16
C GLN A 36 -13.90 16.00 5.64
N TYR A 37 -13.53 15.13 4.69
CA TYR A 37 -12.77 13.92 4.94
C TYR A 37 -11.42 13.97 4.25
N GLU A 38 -10.37 13.64 5.00
CA GLU A 38 -9.00 13.49 4.50
C GLU A 38 -8.43 12.16 4.97
N THR A 39 -7.72 11.46 4.09
CA THR A 39 -6.99 10.24 4.46
C THR A 39 -5.79 10.61 5.33
N SER A 40 -5.83 10.25 6.61
CA SER A 40 -4.79 10.65 7.57
C SER A 40 -3.74 9.56 7.85
N THR A 41 -3.96 8.32 7.42
CA THR A 41 -3.07 7.20 7.75
C THR A 41 -1.83 7.23 6.86
N PRO A 42 -0.63 7.45 7.43
CA PRO A 42 0.60 7.42 6.65
C PRO A 42 0.90 6.00 6.15
N LEU A 43 1.50 5.89 4.96
CA LEU A 43 1.76 4.59 4.32
C LEU A 43 2.58 3.64 5.20
N ASN A 44 3.60 4.13 5.90
CA ASN A 44 4.43 3.31 6.80
C ASN A 44 3.63 2.72 7.97
N ILE A 45 2.63 3.46 8.48
CA ILE A 45 1.77 3.02 9.57
C ILE A 45 0.81 1.93 9.05
N GLY A 46 0.17 2.16 7.90
CA GLY A 46 -0.70 1.15 7.27
C GLY A 46 0.03 -0.14 6.94
N LEU A 47 1.24 -0.04 6.35
CA LEU A 47 2.06 -1.20 6.03
C LEU A 47 2.48 -1.97 7.29
N LYS A 48 2.78 -1.30 8.40
CA LYS A 48 3.11 -1.98 9.67
C LYS A 48 1.93 -2.78 10.18
N GLN A 49 0.74 -2.17 10.25
CA GLN A 49 -0.49 -2.84 10.69
C GLN A 49 -0.80 -4.06 9.83
N PHE A 50 -0.61 -3.95 8.51
CA PHE A 50 -0.77 -5.07 7.59
C PHE A 50 0.19 -6.22 7.89
N VAL A 51 1.49 -5.92 8.10
CA VAL A 51 2.49 -6.94 8.43
C VAL A 51 2.17 -7.62 9.76
N ASP A 52 1.77 -6.86 10.78
CA ASP A 52 1.41 -7.38 12.10
C ASP A 52 0.20 -8.34 11.98
N TRP A 53 -0.84 -7.93 11.26
CA TRP A 53 -2.00 -8.78 10.97
C TRP A 53 -1.61 -10.05 10.22
N TYR A 54 -0.78 -9.94 9.17
CA TYR A 54 -0.37 -11.09 8.37
C TYR A 54 0.38 -12.13 9.21
N LYS A 55 1.32 -11.68 10.06
CA LYS A 55 2.10 -12.55 10.94
C LYS A 55 1.22 -13.26 11.96
N ASP A 56 0.28 -12.53 12.56
CA ASP A 56 -0.68 -13.11 13.50
C ASP A 56 -1.60 -14.13 12.80
N TYR A 57 -2.12 -13.80 11.62
CA TYR A 57 -3.03 -14.68 10.91
C TYR A 57 -2.35 -15.99 10.44
N TYR A 58 -1.14 -15.90 9.89
CA TYR A 58 -0.40 -17.06 9.38
C TYR A 58 0.54 -17.71 10.40
N GLN A 59 0.66 -17.14 11.60
CA GLN A 59 1.55 -17.60 12.67
C GLN A 59 3.01 -17.75 12.20
N VAL A 60 3.53 -16.68 11.58
CA VAL A 60 4.89 -16.61 11.00
C VAL A 60 5.77 -15.51 11.60
#